data_AF-A0AAV0RL00-F1
#
_entry.id   AF-A0AAV0RL00-F1
#
_cell.length_a   1.000
_cell.length_b   1.000
_cell.length_c   1.000
_cell.angle_alpha   90.00
_cell.angle_beta   90.00
_cell.angle_gamma   90.00
#
_symmetry.space_group_name_H-M   'P 1'
#
loop_
_entity.id
_entity.type
_entity.pdbx_description
1 polymer ?
#
loop_
_entity_poly.entity_id
_entity_poly.type
_entity_poly.pdbx_seq_one_letter_code
_entity_poly.pdbx_strand_id
1 'polypeptide(L)'
;MPGSARLRDCDVLRQITSKQADEERFIGAILPYVQLQLSHFFHGASSEGSSVQCKITCHPAFMDKLPTFWAVKSDLQVSRQVTTSRGPGTSFQFALAFVDQLFGETVAKEVAEILLMDTSDDDCRKEELNPTEWSFEHNARVLLPVANGSEEIEVVTIVDILRRANVEVLVASVEKSVQILGSQSTRI
;
A
#
# COMPACT_ATOMS: atom_id res chain seq x y z
N MET A 1 -5.42 -16.75 -0.54
CA MET A 1 -6.18 -15.61 0.02
C MET A 1 -7.28 -15.26 -0.97
N PRO A 2 -8.55 -15.57 -0.67
CA PRO A 2 -9.66 -15.34 -1.60
C PRO A 2 -9.93 -13.86 -1.89
N GLY A 3 -9.70 -12.95 -0.92
CA GLY A 3 -9.91 -11.52 -1.12
C GLY A 3 -9.02 -10.92 -2.21
N SER A 4 -7.72 -11.21 -2.19
CA SER A 4 -6.77 -10.67 -3.20
C SER A 4 -7.06 -11.14 -4.62
N ALA A 5 -7.54 -12.38 -4.81
CA ALA A 5 -7.97 -12.87 -6.11
C ALA A 5 -9.20 -12.10 -6.63
N ARG A 6 -10.18 -11.83 -5.76
CA ARG A 6 -11.38 -11.06 -6.13
C ARG A 6 -11.07 -9.61 -6.49
N LEU A 7 -10.18 -8.97 -5.73
CA LEU A 7 -9.72 -7.61 -6.04
C LEU A 7 -9.02 -7.56 -7.42
N ARG A 8 -8.14 -8.53 -7.69
CA ARG A 8 -7.47 -8.64 -9.00
C ARG A 8 -8.45 -8.83 -10.15
N ASP A 9 -9.47 -9.65 -9.96
CA ASP A 9 -10.43 -10.02 -11.00
C ASP A 9 -11.54 -8.96 -11.18
N CYS A 10 -11.51 -7.86 -10.43
CA CYS A 10 -12.43 -6.74 -10.57
C CYS A 10 -11.99 -5.77 -11.68
N ASP A 11 -12.71 -5.75 -12.79
CA ASP A 11 -12.39 -4.89 -13.95
C ASP A 11 -12.40 -3.40 -13.62
N VAL A 12 -13.38 -2.95 -12.82
CA VAL A 12 -13.49 -1.54 -12.42
C VAL A 12 -12.28 -1.13 -11.59
N LEU A 13 -11.89 -1.96 -10.61
CA LEU A 13 -10.71 -1.68 -9.80
C LEU A 13 -9.44 -1.67 -10.66
N ARG A 14 -9.31 -2.61 -11.59
CA ARG A 14 -8.17 -2.64 -12.53
C ARG A 14 -8.07 -1.35 -13.36
N GLN A 15 -9.20 -0.82 -13.85
CA GLN A 15 -9.23 0.45 -14.56
C GLN A 15 -8.83 1.63 -13.67
N ILE A 16 -9.32 1.67 -12.43
CA ILE A 16 -8.95 2.72 -11.47
C ILE A 16 -7.45 2.66 -11.18
N THR A 17 -6.90 1.50 -10.86
CA THR A 17 -5.47 1.33 -10.55
C THR A 17 -4.59 1.65 -11.75
N SER A 18 -4.99 1.26 -12.98
CA SER A 18 -4.26 1.64 -14.20
C SER A 18 -4.22 3.16 -14.37
N LYS A 19 -5.35 3.84 -14.15
CA LYS A 19 -5.40 5.31 -14.25
C LYS A 19 -4.54 5.99 -13.19
N GLN A 20 -4.53 5.48 -11.94
CA GLN A 20 -3.65 5.98 -10.88
C GLN A 20 -2.18 5.81 -11.27
N ALA A 21 -1.85 4.72 -11.98
CA ALA A 21 -0.51 4.48 -12.50
C ALA A 21 -0.09 5.46 -13.58
N ASP A 22 -0.95 5.66 -14.57
CA ASP A 22 -0.69 6.57 -15.68
C ASP A 22 -0.58 8.04 -15.21
N GLU A 23 -1.25 8.39 -14.11
CA GLU A 23 -1.21 9.71 -13.47
C GLU A 23 -0.09 9.84 -12.42
N GLU A 24 0.79 8.85 -12.28
CA GLU A 24 1.90 8.83 -11.29
C GLU A 24 1.43 9.14 -9.85
N ARG A 25 0.28 8.60 -9.45
CA ARG A 25 -0.26 8.75 -8.10
C ARG A 25 0.15 7.63 -7.18
N PHE A 26 0.05 7.89 -5.88
CA PHE A 26 0.38 6.93 -4.82
C PHE A 26 -0.43 5.64 -4.92
N ILE A 27 0.26 4.51 -4.88
CA ILE A 27 -0.36 3.19 -4.78
C ILE A 27 0.29 2.37 -3.66
N GLY A 28 -0.56 1.81 -2.81
CA GLY A 28 -0.19 0.90 -1.74
C GLY A 28 -0.67 -0.51 -1.97
N ALA A 29 0.13 -1.50 -1.59
CA ALA A 29 -0.30 -2.89 -1.55
C ALA A 29 0.29 -3.67 -0.38
N ILE A 30 -0.57 -4.33 0.39
CA ILE A 30 -0.20 -5.39 1.33
C ILE A 30 -0.56 -6.72 0.70
N LEU A 31 0.38 -7.68 0.71
CA LEU A 31 0.11 -9.09 0.38
C LEU A 31 -0.46 -9.38 -1.03
N PRO A 32 -0.54 -10.67 -1.40
CA PRO A 32 0.50 -11.40 -2.11
C PRO A 32 0.56 -11.14 -3.63
N TYR A 33 -0.15 -10.16 -4.19
CA TYR A 33 -0.33 -10.08 -5.64
C TYR A 33 -0.19 -8.68 -6.23
N VAL A 34 0.97 -8.09 -5.94
CA VAL A 34 1.47 -6.86 -6.56
C VAL A 34 1.76 -7.02 -8.07
N GLN A 35 1.83 -8.27 -8.56
CA GLN A 35 2.46 -8.59 -9.84
C GLN A 35 1.64 -8.29 -11.12
N LEU A 36 0.29 -8.24 -11.08
CA LEU A 36 -0.51 -7.98 -12.31
C LEU A 36 -1.14 -6.59 -12.41
N GLN A 37 -1.06 -5.75 -11.37
CA GLN A 37 -1.58 -4.38 -11.45
C GLN A 37 -0.47 -3.33 -11.52
N LEU A 38 0.74 -3.63 -11.03
CA LEU A 38 1.85 -2.68 -11.05
C LEU A 38 2.87 -2.93 -12.18
N SER A 39 2.63 -3.91 -13.07
CA SER A 39 3.45 -4.12 -14.29
C SER A 39 3.63 -2.86 -15.13
N HIS A 40 2.61 -1.98 -15.14
CA HIS A 40 2.66 -0.68 -15.79
C HIS A 40 3.71 0.26 -15.16
N PHE A 41 3.90 0.23 -13.84
CA PHE A 41 4.94 1.01 -13.15
C PHE A 41 6.36 0.46 -13.36
N PHE A 42 6.50 -0.84 -13.62
CA PHE A 42 7.82 -1.47 -13.80
C PHE A 42 8.43 -1.24 -15.20
N HIS A 43 7.67 -0.68 -16.14
CA HIS A 43 8.10 -0.41 -17.51
C HIS A 43 8.07 1.08 -17.90
N GLY A 44 7.85 1.99 -16.95
CA GLY A 44 7.92 3.44 -17.20
C GLY A 44 9.34 3.87 -17.57
N ALA A 45 9.57 4.16 -18.84
CA ALA A 45 10.77 4.86 -19.28
C ALA A 45 10.71 6.29 -18.73
N SER A 46 11.64 6.63 -17.83
CA SER A 46 11.97 8.05 -17.64
C SER A 46 12.46 8.62 -18.97
N SER A 47 12.18 9.90 -19.20
CA SER A 47 12.72 10.70 -20.32
C SER A 47 14.26 10.73 -20.39
N GLU A 48 14.92 10.22 -19.35
CA GLU A 48 16.33 9.88 -19.33
C GLU A 48 16.44 8.35 -19.33
N GLY A 49 17.16 7.75 -20.28
CA GLY A 49 17.21 6.31 -20.57
C GLY A 49 17.79 5.38 -19.50
N SER A 50 17.54 5.66 -18.21
CA SER A 50 17.79 4.78 -17.08
C SER A 50 16.48 4.11 -16.67
N SER A 51 16.34 2.81 -16.92
CA SER A 51 15.21 2.03 -16.42
C SER A 51 15.31 1.92 -14.90
N VAL A 52 14.75 2.90 -14.18
CA VAL A 52 14.71 2.90 -12.71
C VAL A 52 13.83 1.74 -12.25
N GLN A 53 14.45 0.70 -11.69
CA GLN A 53 13.75 -0.50 -11.22
C GLN A 53 13.05 -0.20 -9.90
N CYS A 54 11.71 -0.24 -9.87
CA CYS A 54 10.98 -0.22 -8.61
C CYS A 54 11.27 -1.50 -7.80
N LYS A 55 11.69 -1.33 -6.55
CA LYS A 55 11.88 -2.44 -5.61
C LYS A 55 10.59 -2.63 -4.82
N ILE A 56 10.20 -3.89 -4.60
CA ILE A 56 8.99 -4.25 -3.87
C ILE A 56 9.26 -5.41 -2.91
N THR A 57 8.53 -5.41 -1.79
CA THR A 57 8.38 -6.57 -0.92
C THR A 57 6.98 -7.18 -1.05
N CYS A 58 6.81 -8.44 -0.65
CA CYS A 58 5.52 -9.12 -0.57
C CYS A 58 5.53 -10.23 0.48
N HIS A 59 4.46 -11.04 0.56
CA HIS A 59 4.44 -12.21 1.43
C HIS A 59 5.68 -13.09 1.23
N PRO A 60 6.29 -13.64 2.30
CA PRO A 60 7.34 -14.64 2.17
C PRO A 60 6.97 -15.81 1.26
N ALA A 61 5.74 -16.33 1.35
CA ALA A 61 5.29 -17.48 0.53
C ALA A 61 5.11 -17.17 -0.98
N PHE A 62 5.24 -15.90 -1.38
CA PHE A 62 5.09 -15.46 -2.78
C PHE A 62 6.35 -14.76 -3.31
N MET A 63 7.37 -14.56 -2.47
CA MET A 63 8.63 -13.89 -2.87
C MET A 63 9.31 -14.58 -4.05
N ASP A 64 9.32 -15.91 -4.08
CA ASP A 64 9.97 -16.69 -5.16
C ASP A 64 9.25 -16.56 -6.51
N LYS A 65 8.04 -15.98 -6.53
CA LYS A 65 7.29 -15.71 -7.77
C LYS A 65 7.60 -14.33 -8.35
N LEU A 66 8.23 -13.45 -7.58
CA LEU A 66 8.66 -12.14 -8.04
C LEU A 66 9.99 -12.25 -8.80
N PRO A 67 10.20 -11.49 -9.88
CA PRO A 67 11.51 -11.37 -10.50
C PRO A 67 12.54 -10.88 -9.49
N THR A 68 13.68 -11.58 -9.40
CA THR A 68 14.72 -11.36 -8.38
C THR A 68 15.22 -9.91 -8.34
N PHE A 69 15.21 -9.21 -9.48
CA PHE A 69 15.66 -7.82 -9.58
C PHE A 69 14.66 -6.80 -9.02
N TRP A 70 13.39 -7.17 -8.78
CA TRP A 70 12.41 -6.32 -8.11
C TRP A 70 12.23 -6.66 -6.63
N ALA A 71 12.44 -7.93 -6.25
CA ALA A 71 12.14 -8.42 -4.91
C ALA A 71 13.19 -7.99 -3.87
N VAL A 72 12.73 -7.41 -2.76
CA VAL A 72 13.54 -7.09 -1.58
C VAL A 72 12.93 -7.70 -0.33
N LYS A 73 13.80 -8.18 0.58
CA LYS A 73 13.40 -8.85 1.83
C LYS A 73 13.32 -7.85 2.98
N SER A 74 12.41 -6.88 2.85
CA SER A 74 12.08 -5.88 3.89
C SER A 74 10.62 -6.01 4.30
N ASP A 75 10.25 -5.59 5.51
CA ASP A 75 8.87 -5.62 5.99
C ASP A 75 7.96 -4.59 5.30
N LEU A 76 8.58 -3.49 4.90
CA LEU A 76 8.01 -2.38 4.14
C LEU A 76 9.02 -1.99 3.06
N GLN A 77 8.54 -1.67 1.87
CA GLN A 77 9.35 -1.07 0.82
C GLN A 77 8.62 0.12 0.20
N VAL A 78 9.25 1.29 0.24
CA VAL A 78 8.84 2.46 -0.55
C VAL A 78 9.74 2.54 -1.78
N SER A 79 9.14 2.72 -2.95
CA SER A 79 9.86 2.92 -4.21
C SER A 79 9.04 3.81 -5.13
N ARG A 80 9.43 5.09 -5.24
CA ARG A 80 8.69 6.12 -5.99
C ARG A 80 7.25 6.23 -5.48
N GLN A 81 6.26 6.14 -6.38
CA GLN A 81 4.83 6.18 -6.05
C GLN A 81 4.29 4.89 -5.41
N VAL A 82 5.10 3.83 -5.32
CA VAL A 82 4.66 2.51 -4.89
C VAL A 82 5.19 2.19 -3.50
N THR A 83 4.28 1.89 -2.58
CA THR A 83 4.60 1.38 -1.24
C THR A 83 4.05 -0.03 -1.11
N THR A 84 4.89 -1.01 -0.74
CA THR A 84 4.45 -2.39 -0.51
C THR A 84 4.86 -2.93 0.85
N SER A 85 4.08 -3.88 1.35
CA SER A 85 4.34 -4.51 2.66
C SER A 85 4.00 -6.01 2.66
N ARG A 86 4.59 -6.74 3.62
CA ARG A 86 4.62 -8.21 3.64
C ARG A 86 3.32 -8.88 4.08
N GLY A 87 2.51 -8.25 4.92
CA GLY A 87 1.23 -8.83 5.36
C GLY A 87 0.60 -8.20 6.59
N PRO A 88 -0.33 -8.91 7.26
CA PRO A 88 -1.16 -8.31 8.30
C PRO A 88 -0.35 -7.77 9.48
N GLY A 89 0.74 -8.45 9.85
CA GLY A 89 1.63 -8.02 10.93
C GLY A 89 2.37 -6.71 10.67
N THR A 90 2.47 -6.28 9.41
CA THR A 90 3.19 -5.06 9.02
C THR A 90 2.24 -3.91 8.64
N SER A 91 0.92 -4.09 8.81
CA SER A 91 -0.12 -3.12 8.42
C SER A 91 0.03 -1.75 9.11
N PHE A 92 0.45 -1.74 10.37
CA PHE A 92 0.65 -0.52 11.13
C PHE A 92 1.81 0.32 10.56
N GLN A 93 2.96 -0.32 10.32
CA GLN A 93 4.12 0.33 9.70
C GLN A 93 3.80 0.82 8.29
N PHE A 94 3.05 0.02 7.52
CA PHE A 94 2.60 0.39 6.18
C PHE A 94 1.71 1.62 6.18
N ALA A 95 0.72 1.70 7.06
CA ALA A 95 -0.15 2.88 7.13
C ALA A 95 0.60 4.13 7.60
N LEU A 96 1.51 4.00 8.58
CA LEU A 96 2.36 5.12 9.01
C LEU A 96 3.29 5.61 7.91
N ALA A 97 3.78 4.72 7.04
CA ALA A 97 4.58 5.12 5.88
C ALA A 97 3.78 6.01 4.91
N PHE A 98 2.48 5.75 4.71
CA PHE A 98 1.64 6.66 3.95
C PHE A 98 1.44 8.01 4.63
N VAL A 99 1.26 8.03 5.95
CA VAL A 99 1.17 9.30 6.70
C VAL A 99 2.45 10.11 6.53
N ASP A 100 3.61 9.46 6.58
CA ASP A 100 4.91 10.08 6.36
C ASP A 100 5.04 10.61 4.91
N GLN A 101 4.72 9.79 3.91
CA GLN A 101 4.74 10.20 2.50
C GLN A 101 3.80 11.37 2.18
N LEU A 102 2.65 11.46 2.86
CA LEU A 102 1.63 12.49 2.60
C LEU A 102 1.86 13.78 3.38
N PHE A 103 2.33 13.69 4.62
CA PHE A 103 2.36 14.82 5.57
C PHE A 103 3.69 14.99 6.31
N GLY A 104 4.67 14.12 6.06
CA GLY A 104 6.00 14.15 6.64
C GLY A 104 6.13 13.43 7.98
N GLU A 105 7.39 13.22 8.37
CA GLU A 105 7.79 12.41 9.52
C GLU A 105 7.18 12.90 10.84
N THR A 106 7.01 14.21 11.00
CA THR A 106 6.44 14.80 12.22
C THR A 106 5.01 14.30 12.46
N VAL A 107 4.15 14.35 11.44
CA VAL A 107 2.76 13.89 11.56
C VAL A 107 2.71 12.37 11.75
N ALA A 108 3.57 11.64 11.05
CA ALA A 108 3.65 10.19 11.22
C ALA A 108 4.06 9.80 12.66
N LYS A 109 5.00 10.52 13.27
CA LYS A 109 5.41 10.32 14.67
C LYS A 109 4.29 10.66 15.65
N GLU A 110 3.60 11.77 15.46
CA GLU A 110 2.45 12.13 16.31
C GLU A 110 1.36 11.04 16.31
N VAL A 111 1.02 10.52 15.13
CA VAL A 111 0.05 9.41 15.01
C VAL A 111 0.58 8.13 15.64
N ALA A 112 1.86 7.83 15.47
CA ALA A 112 2.50 6.65 16.06
C ALA A 112 2.55 6.72 17.60
N GLU A 113 2.84 7.88 18.18
CA GLU A 113 2.84 8.12 19.62
C GLU A 113 1.47 7.86 20.24
N ILE A 114 0.39 8.33 19.59
CA ILE A 114 -1.00 8.06 20.02
C ILE A 114 -1.29 6.55 20.07
N LEU A 115 -0.67 5.78 19.18
CA LEU A 115 -0.84 4.32 19.05
C LEU A 115 0.19 3.52 19.88
N LEU A 116 1.05 4.19 20.64
CA LEU A 116 2.14 3.58 21.41
C LEU A 116 3.05 2.70 20.54
N MET A 117 3.26 3.11 19.29
CA MET A 117 4.16 2.41 18.39
C MET A 117 5.59 2.85 18.60
N ASP A 118 6.49 1.88 18.75
CA ASP A 118 7.90 2.17 18.71
C ASP A 118 8.32 2.47 17.26
N THR A 119 8.79 3.69 17.05
CA THR A 119 9.33 4.15 15.76
C THR A 119 10.83 4.39 15.83
N SER A 120 11.49 4.00 16.92
CA SER A 120 12.92 4.21 17.15
C SER A 120 13.81 3.16 16.48
N ASP A 121 13.27 1.97 16.19
CA ASP A 121 13.87 0.96 15.30
C ASP A 121 13.73 1.40 13.83
N ASP A 122 14.45 2.46 13.50
CA ASP A 122 14.30 3.29 12.30
C ASP A 122 15.13 2.78 11.10
N ASP A 123 15.70 1.56 11.20
CA ASP A 123 16.41 0.92 10.08
C ASP A 123 15.46 0.56 8.92
N CYS A 124 14.16 0.36 9.22
CA CYS A 124 13.18 -0.11 8.25
C CYS A 124 12.57 1.00 7.36
N ARG A 125 12.69 2.28 7.75
CA ARG A 125 12.04 3.41 7.06
C ARG A 125 12.96 4.16 6.08
N LYS A 126 14.28 3.95 6.15
CA LYS A 126 15.25 4.90 5.59
C LYS A 126 15.79 4.58 4.20
N GLU A 127 15.65 3.36 3.69
CA GLU A 127 16.05 3.06 2.32
C GLU A 127 14.89 3.33 1.35
N GLU A 128 14.56 4.62 1.19
CA GLU A 128 13.80 5.05 0.02
C GLU A 128 14.72 4.95 -1.21
N LEU A 129 14.59 3.84 -1.90
CA LEU A 129 15.26 3.66 -3.18
C LEU A 129 14.48 4.49 -4.21
N ASN A 130 15.05 5.67 -4.51
CA ASN A 130 14.56 6.75 -5.38
C ASN A 130 13.61 7.75 -4.68
N PRO A 131 14.15 8.68 -3.87
CA PRO A 131 13.34 9.67 -3.16
C PRO A 131 12.63 10.62 -4.12
N THR A 132 11.39 10.96 -3.80
CA THR A 132 10.58 11.95 -4.53
C THR A 132 10.10 13.02 -3.55
N GLU A 133 10.21 14.30 -3.89
CA GLU A 133 9.66 15.38 -3.06
C GLU A 133 8.14 15.48 -3.27
N TRP A 134 7.38 15.44 -2.17
CA TRP A 134 5.92 15.47 -2.19
C TRP A 134 5.41 16.79 -1.59
N SER A 135 4.39 17.38 -2.23
CA SER A 135 3.59 18.46 -1.63
C SER A 135 2.11 18.15 -1.82
N PHE A 136 1.37 18.09 -0.72
CA PHE A 136 -0.07 17.85 -0.72
C PHE A 136 -0.81 19.09 -0.25
N GLU A 137 -1.88 19.45 -0.97
CA GLU A 137 -2.88 20.38 -0.45
C GLU A 137 -3.85 19.63 0.48
N HIS A 138 -4.26 20.30 1.56
CA HIS A 138 -4.90 19.88 2.81
C HIS A 138 -6.06 18.83 2.82
N ASN A 139 -6.40 18.15 1.73
CA ASN A 139 -7.47 17.13 1.69
C ASN A 139 -7.05 15.87 0.90
N ALA A 140 -6.15 15.06 1.47
CA ALA A 140 -5.79 13.77 0.88
C ALA A 140 -6.98 12.78 0.94
N ARG A 141 -7.25 12.12 -0.20
CA ARG A 141 -8.30 11.09 -0.32
C ARG A 141 -7.68 9.75 -0.67
N VAL A 142 -8.02 8.72 0.07
CA VAL A 142 -7.53 7.35 -0.15
C VAL A 142 -8.71 6.43 -0.43
N LEU A 143 -8.63 5.69 -1.55
CA LEU A 143 -9.54 4.60 -1.87
C LEU A 143 -8.96 3.30 -1.32
N LEU A 144 -9.68 2.64 -0.41
CA LEU A 144 -9.34 1.30 0.08
C LEU A 144 -10.36 0.28 -0.45
N PRO A 145 -10.04 -0.45 -1.53
CA PRO A 145 -10.92 -1.48 -2.07
C PRO A 145 -10.89 -2.74 -1.18
N VAL A 146 -12.06 -3.30 -0.91
CA VAL A 146 -12.25 -4.50 -0.07
C VAL A 146 -13.12 -5.54 -0.78
N ALA A 147 -12.90 -6.81 -0.47
CA ALA A 147 -13.63 -7.94 -1.05
C ALA A 147 -13.89 -9.02 0.02
N ASN A 148 -14.79 -9.96 -0.26
CA ASN A 148 -14.95 -11.11 0.63
C ASN A 148 -13.63 -11.90 0.74
N GLY A 149 -13.19 -12.13 1.98
CA GLY A 149 -11.91 -12.72 2.30
C GLY A 149 -10.72 -11.76 2.28
N SER A 150 -10.97 -10.44 2.28
CA SER A 150 -9.98 -9.44 2.68
C SER A 150 -9.49 -9.71 4.10
N GLU A 151 -8.22 -9.42 4.35
CA GLU A 151 -7.62 -9.56 5.68
C GLU A 151 -8.09 -8.40 6.56
N GLU A 152 -8.69 -8.72 7.71
CA GLU A 152 -9.45 -7.74 8.48
C GLU A 152 -8.58 -6.77 9.29
N ILE A 153 -7.42 -7.21 9.78
CA ILE A 153 -6.50 -6.32 10.49
C ILE A 153 -5.85 -5.35 9.49
N GLU A 154 -5.55 -5.79 8.26
CA GLU A 154 -5.06 -4.88 7.21
C GLU A 154 -6.07 -3.75 6.95
N VAL A 155 -7.36 -4.09 6.77
CA VAL A 155 -8.40 -3.10 6.47
C VAL A 155 -8.60 -2.13 7.63
N VAL A 156 -8.81 -2.64 8.86
CA VAL A 156 -9.14 -1.79 10.01
C VAL A 156 -7.96 -0.90 10.40
N THR A 157 -6.74 -1.45 10.41
CA THR A 157 -5.53 -0.70 10.77
C THR A 157 -5.24 0.43 9.79
N ILE A 158 -5.33 0.18 8.48
CA ILE A 158 -5.10 1.23 7.46
C ILE A 158 -6.12 2.34 7.61
N VAL A 159 -7.41 2.00 7.73
CA VAL A 159 -8.49 3.00 7.87
C VAL A 159 -8.31 3.83 9.14
N ASP A 160 -8.00 3.21 10.27
CA ASP A 160 -7.84 3.90 11.56
C ASP A 160 -6.66 4.88 11.52
N ILE A 161 -5.47 4.42 11.09
CA ILE A 161 -4.25 5.24 11.08
C ILE A 161 -4.38 6.42 10.12
N LEU A 162 -4.85 6.19 8.90
CA LEU A 162 -5.02 7.27 7.92
C LEU A 162 -6.04 8.30 8.40
N ARG A 163 -7.15 7.87 9.02
CA ARG A 163 -8.14 8.81 9.59
C ARG A 163 -7.60 9.60 10.78
N ARG A 164 -6.72 9.02 11.61
CA ARG A 164 -6.02 9.77 12.68
C ARG A 164 -5.12 10.86 12.10
N ALA A 165 -4.55 10.65 10.92
CA ALA A 165 -3.81 11.64 10.15
C ALA A 165 -4.72 12.60 9.33
N ASN A 166 -6.02 12.63 9.60
CA ASN A 166 -7.00 13.47 8.91
C ASN A 166 -7.13 13.19 7.39
N VAL A 167 -6.85 11.95 6.96
CA VAL A 167 -7.09 11.50 5.56
C VAL A 167 -8.55 11.10 5.38
N GLU A 168 -9.16 11.51 4.27
CA GLU A 168 -10.48 11.02 3.86
C GLU A 168 -10.33 9.62 3.25
N VAL A 169 -10.66 8.59 4.02
CA VAL A 169 -10.60 7.19 3.57
C VAL A 169 -11.96 6.69 3.10
N LEU A 170 -12.08 6.42 1.80
CA LEU A 170 -13.21 5.77 1.16
C LEU A 170 -12.96 4.25 1.10
N VAL A 171 -13.67 3.50 1.93
CA VAL A 171 -13.68 2.03 1.86
C VAL A 171 -14.73 1.61 0.85
N ALA A 172 -14.32 0.88 -0.19
CA ALA A 172 -15.18 0.50 -1.30
C ALA A 172 -15.22 -1.01 -1.48
N SER A 173 -16.42 -1.59 -1.42
CA SER A 173 -16.62 -3.01 -1.71
C SER A 173 -16.61 -3.28 -3.21
N VAL A 174 -15.89 -4.32 -3.64
CA VAL A 174 -16.00 -4.86 -5.01
C VAL A 174 -17.13 -5.88 -5.15
N GLU A 175 -17.84 -6.18 -4.06
CA GLU A 175 -18.96 -7.09 -4.01
C GLU A 175 -20.28 -6.36 -4.34
N LYS A 176 -21.36 -7.13 -4.50
CA LYS A 176 -22.72 -6.56 -4.68
C LYS A 176 -23.29 -5.91 -3.41
N SER A 177 -22.61 -6.07 -2.27
CA SER A 177 -23.01 -5.57 -0.96
C SER A 177 -21.87 -4.79 -0.33
N VAL A 178 -22.20 -3.82 0.53
CA VAL A 178 -21.23 -3.08 1.33
C VAL A 178 -20.69 -3.91 2.51
N GLN A 179 -21.39 -4.98 2.90
CA GLN A 179 -20.96 -5.87 3.96
C GLN A 179 -19.93 -6.87 3.43
N ILE A 180 -18.77 -6.91 4.07
CA ILE A 180 -17.67 -7.83 3.73
C ILE A 180 -17.54 -8.89 4.81
N LEU A 181 -17.43 -10.15 4.40
CA LEU A 181 -16.95 -11.22 5.28
C LEU A 181 -15.44 -11.36 5.09
N GLY A 182 -14.68 -10.98 6.10
CA GLY A 182 -13.23 -11.07 6.08
C GLY A 182 -12.68 -12.50 6.14
N SER A 183 -11.37 -12.62 6.01
CA SER A 183 -10.64 -13.90 5.92
C SER A 183 -10.75 -14.77 7.18
N GLN A 184 -10.94 -14.15 8.35
CA GLN A 184 -11.17 -14.78 9.64
C GLN A 184 -12.64 -14.73 10.07
N SER A 185 -13.56 -14.58 9.12
CA SER A 185 -15.02 -14.52 9.33
C SER A 185 -15.52 -13.31 10.12
N THR A 186 -14.70 -12.26 10.26
CA THR A 186 -15.17 -10.99 10.83
C THR A 186 -16.01 -10.25 9.79
N ARG A 187 -17.10 -9.62 10.23
CA ARG A 187 -17.93 -8.80 9.33
C ARG A 187 -17.48 -7.35 9.43
N ILE A 188 -17.04 -6.80 8.29
CA ILE A 188 -16.62 -5.41 8.12
C ILE A 188 -17.71 -4.67 7.33
#